data_AF-A0A0C2IS59-F1
#
_entry.id   AF-A0A0C2IS59-F1
#
_cell.length_a   1.000
_cell.length_b   1.000
_cell.length_c   1.000
_cell.angle_alpha   90.00
_cell.angle_beta   90.00
_cell.angle_gamma   90.00
#
_symmetry.space_group_name_H-M   'P 1'
#
loop_
_entity.id
_entity.type
_entity.pdbx_description
1 polymer ?
#
loop_
_entity_poly.entity_id
_entity_poly.type
_entity_poly.pdbx_seq_one_letter_code
_entity_poly.pdbx_strand_id
1 'polypeptide(L)'
;MEMAVEIFQNLKTVTQTLFKKTEEIQELLCSKNPYDIRDGLSAIFENIGHGKDFSFYYQKVVNLVASSDLEIKRLVGVIISEYSHKCPDISLLCVSALQRGILNKNHLVRAFSLRVLLHLDSEMFYEIQHQAVVSTITNSSSYVRRISCLGISTLVRTNPDRDDIHTWSEMLRLFLDSESHVKFGMSLDRVWDCVDDYSMLFFAAFGSTS
;
A
#
# COMPACT_ATOMS: atom_id res chain seq x y z
N MET A 1 36.63 -17.16 21.23
CA MET A 1 35.55 -16.48 21.95
C MET A 1 35.49 -15.00 21.58
N GLU A 2 36.63 -14.30 21.50
CA GLU A 2 36.72 -12.89 21.07
C GLU A 2 36.17 -12.62 19.66
N MET A 3 36.45 -13.47 18.68
CA MET A 3 35.94 -13.32 17.30
C MET A 3 34.40 -13.39 17.20
N ALA A 4 33.75 -14.16 18.07
CA ALA A 4 32.30 -14.25 18.13
C ALA A 4 31.67 -13.02 18.81
N VAL A 5 32.35 -12.45 19.81
CA VAL A 5 31.96 -11.19 20.46
C VAL A 5 32.07 -10.02 19.49
N GLU A 6 33.12 -9.99 18.67
CA GLU A 6 33.36 -8.96 17.66
C GLU A 6 32.36 -9.03 16.50
N ILE A 7 31.97 -10.23 16.05
CA ILE A 7 30.88 -10.42 15.08
C ILE A 7 29.54 -9.96 15.66
N PHE A 8 29.25 -10.27 16.93
CA PHE A 8 28.00 -9.86 17.58
C PHE A 8 27.95 -8.35 17.83
N GLN A 9 29.09 -7.75 18.17
CA GLN A 9 29.24 -6.30 18.30
C GLN A 9 29.10 -5.63 16.92
N ASN A 10 29.72 -6.17 15.86
CA ASN A 10 29.57 -5.65 14.51
C ASN A 10 28.15 -5.77 13.97
N LEU A 11 27.42 -6.84 14.29
CA LEU A 11 25.99 -6.96 13.93
C LEU A 11 25.13 -5.96 14.71
N LYS A 12 25.45 -5.71 15.99
CA LYS A 12 24.83 -4.61 16.76
C LYS A 12 25.18 -3.24 16.20
N THR A 13 26.40 -3.02 15.75
CA THR A 13 26.83 -1.75 15.15
C THR A 13 26.20 -1.54 13.79
N VAL A 14 26.05 -2.59 12.97
CA VAL A 14 25.33 -2.59 11.68
C VAL A 14 23.83 -2.34 11.90
N THR A 15 23.21 -3.00 12.86
CA THR A 15 21.79 -2.74 13.21
C THR A 15 21.59 -1.37 13.86
N GLN A 16 22.56 -0.84 14.61
CA GLN A 16 22.54 0.53 15.15
C GLN A 16 22.80 1.60 14.09
N THR A 17 23.59 1.32 13.04
CA THR A 17 23.73 2.21 11.88
C THR A 17 22.50 2.22 10.97
N LEU A 18 21.63 1.21 11.09
CA LEU A 18 20.37 1.08 10.35
C LEU A 18 19.20 1.88 10.93
N PHE A 19 19.35 2.54 12.08
CA PHE A 19 18.32 3.43 12.62
C PHE A 19 18.74 4.90 12.46
N LYS A 20 18.38 5.50 11.31
CA LYS A 20 18.41 6.96 11.19
C LYS A 20 17.61 7.58 12.34
N LYS A 21 18.18 8.60 12.98
CA LYS A 21 17.50 9.28 14.09
C LYS A 21 16.22 9.93 13.58
N THR A 22 15.23 10.04 14.44
CA THR A 22 13.95 10.72 14.19
C THR A 22 14.17 12.14 13.61
N GLU A 23 15.14 12.88 14.15
CA GLU A 23 15.51 14.22 13.65
C GLU A 23 16.01 14.20 12.18
N GLU A 24 16.87 13.25 11.84
CA GLU A 24 17.41 13.10 10.47
C GLU A 24 16.30 12.73 9.47
N ILE A 25 15.36 11.86 9.87
CA ILE A 25 14.21 11.49 9.03
C ILE A 25 13.35 12.72 8.73
N GLN A 26 13.16 13.60 9.71
CA GLN A 26 12.39 14.83 9.52
C GLN A 26 13.04 15.77 8.50
N GLU A 27 14.36 15.93 8.56
CA GLU A 27 15.12 16.74 7.62
C GLU A 27 15.01 16.17 6.20
N LEU A 28 15.18 14.86 6.05
CA LEU A 28 15.09 14.14 4.78
C LEU A 28 13.71 14.30 4.12
N LEU A 29 12.63 14.14 4.88
CA LEU A 29 11.26 14.34 4.38
C LEU A 29 10.93 15.80 4.03
N CYS A 30 11.66 16.77 4.61
CA CYS A 30 11.48 18.19 4.31
C CYS A 30 12.36 18.69 3.17
N SER A 31 13.32 17.89 2.70
CA SER A 31 14.14 18.21 1.55
C SER A 31 13.29 18.36 0.28
N LYS A 32 13.82 19.11 -0.69
CA LYS A 32 13.26 19.22 -2.05
C LYS A 32 13.81 18.13 -2.98
N ASN A 33 14.89 17.47 -2.58
CA ASN A 33 15.55 16.45 -3.38
C ASN A 33 14.76 15.13 -3.29
N PRO A 34 14.32 14.54 -4.42
CA PRO A 34 13.60 13.27 -4.39
C PRO A 34 14.42 12.13 -3.78
N TYR A 35 15.75 12.13 -3.92
CA TYR A 35 16.61 11.11 -3.31
C TYR A 35 16.55 11.14 -1.78
N ASP A 36 16.64 12.32 -1.18
CA ASP A 36 16.54 12.50 0.28
C ASP A 36 15.15 12.07 0.79
N ILE A 37 14.09 12.40 0.06
CA ILE A 37 12.72 12.01 0.42
C ILE A 37 12.57 10.49 0.36
N ARG A 38 13.11 9.82 -0.67
CA ARG A 38 13.12 8.35 -0.78
C ARG A 38 13.85 7.73 0.41
N ASP A 39 15.02 8.24 0.74
CA ASP A 39 15.82 7.81 1.89
C ASP A 39 15.07 7.95 3.22
N GLY A 40 14.35 9.06 3.41
CA GLY A 40 13.51 9.27 4.60
C GLY A 40 12.33 8.30 4.66
N LEU A 41 11.67 8.07 3.54
CA LEU A 41 10.54 7.12 3.45
C LEU A 41 10.97 5.67 3.63
N SER A 42 12.11 5.26 3.06
CA SER A 42 12.70 3.93 3.25
C SER A 42 13.06 3.69 4.70
N ALA A 43 13.66 4.69 5.36
CA ALA A 43 13.94 4.60 6.80
C ALA A 43 12.65 4.44 7.62
N ILE A 44 11.58 5.17 7.30
CA ILE A 44 10.28 4.97 7.95
C ILE A 44 9.76 3.55 7.71
N PHE A 45 9.76 3.09 6.45
CA PHE A 45 9.30 1.76 6.08
C PHE A 45 10.04 0.65 6.83
N GLU A 46 11.36 0.74 6.90
CA GLU A 46 12.19 -0.18 7.68
C GLU A 46 11.82 -0.15 9.16
N ASN A 47 11.66 1.03 9.76
CA ASN A 47 11.31 1.14 11.17
C ASN A 47 9.91 0.60 11.48
N ILE A 48 8.93 0.79 10.59
CA ILE A 48 7.60 0.17 10.67
C ILE A 48 7.73 -1.36 10.70
N GLY A 49 8.58 -1.92 9.82
CA GLY A 49 8.86 -3.36 9.79
C GLY A 49 9.44 -3.91 11.10
N HIS A 50 10.08 -3.06 11.92
CA HIS A 50 10.57 -3.40 13.26
C HIS A 50 9.55 -3.13 14.39
N GLY A 51 8.31 -2.77 14.05
CA GLY A 51 7.23 -2.52 15.01
C GLY A 51 7.32 -1.17 15.73
N LYS A 52 8.13 -0.23 15.24
CA LYS A 52 8.20 1.13 15.81
C LYS A 52 7.10 2.01 15.22
N ASP A 53 6.51 2.84 16.07
CA ASP A 53 5.48 3.80 15.65
C ASP A 53 6.10 5.10 15.11
N PHE A 54 5.76 5.43 13.87
CA PHE A 54 6.16 6.63 13.14
C PHE A 54 4.93 7.44 12.68
N SER A 55 3.77 7.24 13.33
CA SER A 55 2.51 7.95 13.07
C SER A 55 2.65 9.48 13.08
N PHE A 56 3.59 10.04 13.83
CA PHE A 56 3.92 11.48 13.81
C PHE A 56 4.27 12.01 12.41
N TYR A 57 4.89 11.20 11.55
CA TYR A 57 5.23 11.61 10.17
C TYR A 57 4.09 11.42 9.18
N TYR A 58 2.97 10.82 9.61
CA TYR A 58 1.91 10.39 8.72
C TYR A 58 1.37 11.52 7.83
N GLN A 59 1.06 12.67 8.42
CA GLN A 59 0.59 13.83 7.66
C GLN A 59 1.59 14.29 6.59
N LYS A 60 2.89 14.22 6.87
CA LYS A 60 3.95 14.55 5.91
C LYS A 60 3.98 13.55 4.76
N VAL A 61 3.88 12.26 5.08
CA VAL A 61 3.83 11.16 4.08
C VAL A 61 2.61 11.29 3.17
N VAL A 62 1.43 11.59 3.74
CA VAL A 62 0.17 11.80 3.00
C VAL A 62 0.28 12.92 1.97
N ASN A 63 1.01 13.99 2.28
CA ASN A 63 1.26 15.09 1.33
C ASN A 63 2.15 14.68 0.14
N LEU A 64 2.96 13.61 0.28
CA LEU A 64 3.87 13.13 -0.77
C LEU A 64 3.17 12.26 -1.82
N VAL A 65 1.89 11.91 -1.65
CA VAL A 65 1.09 11.15 -2.65
C VAL A 65 1.06 11.86 -4.01
N ALA A 66 1.09 13.19 -3.99
CA ALA A 66 1.06 14.02 -5.19
C ALA A 66 2.41 14.13 -5.93
N SER A 67 3.48 13.48 -5.42
CA SER A 67 4.79 13.47 -6.08
C SER A 67 4.69 12.94 -7.52
N SER A 68 5.63 13.30 -8.40
CA SER A 68 5.73 12.70 -9.74
C SER A 68 6.51 11.38 -9.73
N ASP A 69 7.29 11.16 -8.69
CA ASP A 69 8.22 10.05 -8.54
C ASP A 69 7.52 8.74 -8.18
N LEU A 70 7.74 7.70 -8.99
CA LEU A 70 7.10 6.40 -8.82
C LEU A 70 7.58 5.67 -7.56
N GLU A 71 8.84 5.83 -7.17
CA GLU A 71 9.40 5.15 -6.00
C GLU A 71 8.87 5.78 -4.70
N ILE A 72 8.82 7.11 -4.66
CA ILE A 72 8.18 7.86 -3.56
C ILE A 72 6.72 7.43 -3.44
N LYS A 73 5.97 7.40 -4.55
CA LYS A 73 4.56 6.95 -4.54
C LYS A 73 4.42 5.56 -3.96
N ARG A 74 5.25 4.61 -4.40
CA ARG A 74 5.19 3.22 -3.92
C ARG A 74 5.37 3.15 -2.41
N LEU A 75 6.40 3.80 -1.87
CA LEU A 75 6.66 3.83 -0.43
C LEU A 75 5.54 4.51 0.35
N VAL A 76 5.09 5.68 -0.13
CA VAL A 76 3.97 6.42 0.46
C VAL A 76 2.70 5.56 0.49
N GLY A 77 2.39 4.85 -0.59
CA GLY A 77 1.20 4.00 -0.66
C GLY A 77 1.20 2.91 0.41
N VAL A 78 2.33 2.24 0.63
CA VAL A 78 2.45 1.20 1.67
C VAL A 78 2.32 1.80 3.07
N ILE A 79 3.02 2.90 3.34
CA ILE A 79 2.97 3.58 4.65
C ILE A 79 1.55 4.11 4.94
N ILE A 80 0.85 4.61 3.92
CA ILE A 80 -0.53 5.07 4.05
C ILE A 80 -1.46 3.93 4.47
N SER A 81 -1.36 2.79 3.80
CA SER A 81 -2.18 1.61 4.12
C SER A 81 -1.99 1.17 5.57
N GLU A 82 -0.74 1.16 6.06
CA GLU A 82 -0.42 0.75 7.43
C GLU A 82 -1.04 1.67 8.50
N TYR A 83 -0.99 2.99 8.31
CA TYR A 83 -1.43 3.96 9.33
C TYR A 83 -2.85 4.48 9.14
N SER A 84 -3.50 4.14 8.02
CA SER A 84 -4.84 4.63 7.67
C SER A 84 -5.89 4.36 8.75
N HIS A 85 -5.83 3.20 9.42
CA HIS A 85 -6.73 2.84 10.51
C HIS A 85 -6.51 3.67 11.78
N LYS A 86 -5.27 4.09 12.06
CA LYS A 86 -4.93 4.89 13.27
C LYS A 86 -5.32 6.34 13.12
N CYS A 87 -5.25 6.87 11.89
CA CYS A 87 -5.48 8.29 11.60
C CYS A 87 -6.35 8.48 10.35
N PRO A 88 -7.64 8.06 10.38
CA PRO A 88 -8.52 8.16 9.21
C PRO A 88 -8.72 9.62 8.77
N ASP A 89 -8.88 10.56 9.71
CA ASP A 89 -9.09 11.98 9.39
C ASP A 89 -7.94 12.59 8.58
N ILE A 90 -6.69 12.21 8.91
CA ILE A 90 -5.50 12.68 8.17
C ILE A 90 -5.46 12.04 6.78
N SER A 91 -5.91 10.79 6.65
CA SER A 91 -5.93 10.06 5.38
C SER A 91 -6.86 10.70 4.34
N LEU A 92 -7.91 11.42 4.77
CA LEU A 92 -8.79 12.18 3.87
C LEU A 92 -8.02 13.17 2.98
N LEU A 93 -6.88 13.69 3.44
CA LEU A 93 -6.06 14.65 2.69
C LEU A 93 -5.53 14.05 1.37
N CYS A 94 -5.26 12.74 1.31
CA CYS A 94 -4.81 12.09 0.07
C CYS A 94 -5.93 11.57 -0.83
N VAL A 95 -7.15 11.40 -0.31
CA VAL A 95 -8.27 10.80 -1.07
C VAL A 95 -8.53 11.55 -2.37
N SER A 96 -8.55 12.88 -2.34
CA SER A 96 -8.76 13.68 -3.55
C SER A 96 -7.65 13.48 -4.60
N ALA A 97 -6.41 13.28 -4.15
CA ALA A 97 -5.27 13.01 -5.04
C ALA A 97 -5.37 11.60 -5.64
N LEU A 98 -5.79 10.61 -4.85
CA LEU A 98 -6.03 9.24 -5.31
C LEU A 98 -7.19 9.19 -6.33
N GLN A 99 -8.30 9.89 -6.09
CA GLN A 99 -9.41 9.99 -7.03
C GLN A 99 -8.98 10.61 -8.37
N ARG A 100 -8.18 11.69 -8.36
CA ARG A 100 -7.59 12.23 -9.59
C ARG A 100 -6.65 11.22 -10.27
N GLY A 101 -5.93 10.43 -9.49
CA GLY A 101 -5.07 9.35 -9.99
C GLY A 101 -5.84 8.23 -10.71
N ILE A 102 -7.03 7.86 -10.22
CA ILE A 102 -7.92 6.87 -10.85
C ILE A 102 -8.43 7.33 -12.23
N LEU A 103 -8.49 8.64 -12.47
CA LEU A 103 -8.90 9.24 -13.75
C LEU A 103 -7.71 9.55 -14.68
N ASN A 104 -6.49 9.15 -14.32
CA ASN A 104 -5.29 9.45 -15.10
C ASN A 104 -5.30 8.75 -16.48
N LYS A 105 -4.68 9.35 -17.50
CA LYS A 105 -4.54 8.72 -18.83
C LYS A 105 -3.75 7.41 -18.77
N ASN A 106 -2.72 7.34 -17.94
CA ASN A 106 -1.88 6.15 -17.78
C ASN A 106 -2.59 5.09 -16.90
N HIS A 107 -2.84 3.91 -17.46
CA HIS A 107 -3.51 2.82 -16.74
C HIS A 107 -2.73 2.30 -15.53
N LEU A 108 -1.39 2.40 -15.51
CA LEU A 108 -0.58 2.01 -14.34
C LEU A 108 -0.80 2.97 -13.17
N VAL A 109 -0.87 4.27 -13.44
CA VAL A 109 -1.18 5.28 -12.42
C VAL A 109 -2.60 5.09 -11.90
N ARG A 110 -3.57 4.82 -12.79
CA ARG A 110 -4.95 4.50 -12.40
C ARG A 110 -5.02 3.30 -11.46
N ALA A 111 -4.39 2.20 -11.84
CA ALA A 111 -4.36 0.97 -11.04
C ALA A 111 -3.66 1.17 -9.70
N PHE A 112 -2.55 1.91 -9.68
CA PHE A 112 -1.83 2.23 -8.44
C PHE A 112 -2.70 3.06 -7.48
N SER A 113 -3.29 4.15 -7.96
CA SER A 113 -4.14 5.00 -7.12
C SER A 113 -5.39 4.27 -6.62
N LEU A 114 -5.98 3.41 -7.46
CA LEU A 114 -7.07 2.52 -7.04
C LEU A 114 -6.60 1.56 -5.94
N ARG A 115 -5.44 0.90 -6.09
CA ARG A 115 -4.89 -0.02 -5.08
C ARG A 115 -4.69 0.71 -3.75
N VAL A 116 -4.05 1.87 -3.73
CA VAL A 116 -3.82 2.63 -2.48
C VAL A 116 -5.15 3.05 -1.83
N LEU A 117 -6.11 3.53 -2.62
CA LEU A 117 -7.42 3.92 -2.10
C LEU A 117 -8.17 2.76 -1.44
N LEU A 118 -8.11 1.57 -2.04
CA LEU A 118 -8.77 0.35 -1.54
C LEU A 118 -8.10 -0.22 -0.29
N HIS A 119 -6.84 0.15 -0.01
CA HIS A 119 -6.12 -0.28 1.20
C HIS A 119 -6.12 0.80 2.29
N LEU A 120 -7.04 1.77 2.22
CA LEU A 120 -7.37 2.60 3.38
C LEU A 120 -8.30 1.80 4.29
N ASP A 121 -7.82 1.44 5.48
CA ASP A 121 -8.50 0.54 6.40
C ASP A 121 -9.36 1.31 7.41
N SER A 122 -10.51 1.80 6.96
CA SER A 122 -11.51 2.43 7.81
C SER A 122 -12.87 2.47 7.11
N GLU A 123 -13.95 2.21 7.85
CA GLU A 123 -15.34 2.30 7.35
C GLU A 123 -15.66 3.68 6.76
N MET A 124 -14.97 4.74 7.20
CA MET A 124 -15.13 6.11 6.70
C MET A 124 -14.93 6.18 5.17
N PHE A 125 -14.08 5.34 4.60
CA PHE A 125 -13.75 5.36 3.18
C PHE A 125 -14.67 4.48 2.33
N TYR A 126 -15.60 3.73 2.93
CA TYR A 126 -16.39 2.71 2.26
C TYR A 126 -17.07 3.22 0.99
N GLU A 127 -17.86 4.30 1.10
CA GLU A 127 -18.59 4.86 -0.04
C GLU A 127 -17.66 5.29 -1.18
N ILE A 128 -16.51 5.88 -0.83
CA ILE A 128 -15.54 6.37 -1.80
C ILE A 128 -14.87 5.20 -2.52
N GLN A 129 -14.52 4.15 -1.77
CA GLN A 129 -13.93 2.92 -2.30
C GLN A 129 -14.93 2.15 -3.17
N HIS A 130 -16.18 2.03 -2.72
CA HIS A 130 -17.27 1.40 -3.46
C HIS A 130 -17.45 2.07 -4.83
N GLN A 131 -17.61 3.41 -4.86
CA GLN A 131 -17.73 4.16 -6.12
C GLN A 131 -16.48 4.02 -7.03
N ALA A 132 -15.29 3.95 -6.43
CA ALA A 132 -14.06 3.70 -7.18
C ALA A 132 -14.05 2.32 -7.85
N VAL A 133 -14.54 1.27 -7.17
CA VAL A 133 -14.66 -0.08 -7.77
C VAL A 133 -15.72 -0.09 -8.87
N VAL A 134 -16.91 0.46 -8.62
CA VAL A 134 -18.01 0.54 -9.60
C VAL A 134 -17.54 1.16 -10.91
N SER A 135 -16.83 2.30 -10.83
CA SER A 135 -16.36 3.03 -12.00
C SER A 135 -15.18 2.36 -12.73
N THR A 136 -14.48 1.41 -12.10
CA THR A 136 -13.27 0.79 -12.64
C THR A 136 -13.42 -0.66 -13.07
N ILE A 137 -14.51 -1.34 -12.69
CA ILE A 137 -14.75 -2.73 -13.08
C ILE A 137 -14.93 -2.90 -14.60
N THR A 138 -15.47 -1.89 -15.28
CA THR A 138 -15.65 -1.84 -16.75
C THR A 138 -14.54 -1.09 -17.47
N ASN A 139 -13.41 -0.83 -16.79
CA ASN A 139 -12.30 -0.05 -17.36
C ASN A 139 -11.72 -0.71 -18.62
N SER A 140 -11.15 0.07 -19.54
CA SER A 140 -10.52 -0.45 -20.76
C SER A 140 -9.33 -1.37 -20.49
N SER A 141 -8.52 -1.08 -19.46
CA SER A 141 -7.35 -1.87 -19.12
C SER A 141 -7.71 -3.09 -18.25
N SER A 142 -7.33 -4.28 -18.71
CA SER A 142 -7.51 -5.52 -17.94
C SER A 142 -6.76 -5.50 -16.60
N TYR A 143 -5.63 -4.79 -16.50
CA TYR A 143 -4.89 -4.63 -15.25
C TYR A 143 -5.71 -3.85 -14.21
N VAL A 144 -6.34 -2.74 -14.62
CA VAL A 144 -7.20 -1.95 -13.73
C VAL A 144 -8.41 -2.78 -13.28
N ARG A 145 -9.07 -3.49 -14.19
CA ARG A 145 -10.20 -4.37 -13.86
C ARG A 145 -9.83 -5.45 -12.83
N ARG A 146 -8.63 -6.04 -12.94
CA ARG A 146 -8.11 -7.00 -11.95
C ARG A 146 -7.99 -6.38 -10.56
N ILE A 147 -7.45 -5.16 -10.47
CA ILE A 147 -7.34 -4.45 -9.18
C ILE A 147 -8.74 -4.13 -8.62
N SER A 148 -9.69 -3.71 -9.46
CA SER A 148 -11.08 -3.49 -9.03
C SER A 148 -11.71 -4.76 -8.44
N CYS A 149 -11.51 -5.91 -9.09
CA CYS A 149 -11.99 -7.20 -8.61
C CYS A 149 -11.37 -7.57 -7.25
N LEU A 150 -10.06 -7.35 -7.06
CA LEU A 150 -9.41 -7.55 -5.75
C LEU A 150 -9.94 -6.58 -4.69
N GLY A 151 -10.30 -5.36 -5.11
CA GLY A 151 -10.95 -4.36 -4.27
C GLY A 151 -12.28 -4.82 -3.68
N ILE A 152 -13.08 -5.55 -4.45
CA ILE A 152 -14.34 -6.16 -3.97
C ILE A 152 -14.04 -7.05 -2.75
N SER A 153 -13.07 -7.95 -2.85
CA SER A 153 -12.69 -8.83 -1.74
C SER A 153 -12.20 -8.08 -0.51
N THR A 154 -11.47 -6.97 -0.70
CA THR A 154 -11.04 -6.12 0.41
C THR A 154 -12.22 -5.41 1.07
N LEU A 155 -13.17 -4.88 0.29
CA LEU A 155 -14.33 -4.18 0.84
C LEU A 155 -15.26 -5.10 1.64
N VAL A 156 -15.51 -6.30 1.14
CA VAL A 156 -16.30 -7.33 1.84
C VAL A 156 -15.62 -7.74 3.15
N ARG A 157 -14.29 -7.83 3.17
CA ARG A 157 -13.53 -8.20 4.38
C ARG A 157 -13.54 -7.08 5.43
N THR A 158 -13.33 -5.83 5.02
CA THR A 158 -13.27 -4.68 5.94
C THR A 158 -14.67 -4.29 6.44
N ASN A 159 -15.74 -4.53 5.67
CA ASN A 159 -17.10 -4.12 6.00
C ASN A 159 -18.09 -5.29 5.84
N PRO A 160 -18.02 -6.34 6.69
CA PRO A 160 -18.84 -7.54 6.54
C PRO A 160 -20.34 -7.30 6.77
N ASP A 161 -20.69 -6.26 7.54
CA ASP A 161 -22.08 -5.93 7.87
C ASP A 161 -22.83 -5.19 6.75
N ARG A 162 -22.16 -4.88 5.63
CA ARG A 162 -22.77 -4.22 4.47
C ARG A 162 -23.33 -5.27 3.51
N ASP A 163 -24.66 -5.31 3.37
CA ASP A 163 -25.40 -6.23 2.49
C ASP A 163 -25.34 -5.82 1.00
N ASP A 164 -24.14 -5.63 0.46
CA ASP A 164 -23.92 -5.27 -0.95
C ASP A 164 -23.64 -6.48 -1.85
N ILE A 165 -23.95 -7.70 -1.38
CA ILE A 165 -23.69 -8.97 -2.06
C ILE A 165 -24.24 -8.99 -3.48
N HIS A 166 -25.45 -8.45 -3.69
CA HIS A 166 -26.06 -8.36 -5.02
C HIS A 166 -25.23 -7.49 -5.97
N THR A 167 -24.82 -6.31 -5.51
CA THR A 167 -23.98 -5.37 -6.25
C THR A 167 -22.64 -5.99 -6.64
N TRP A 168 -21.97 -6.64 -5.68
CA TRP A 168 -20.71 -7.33 -5.91
C TRP A 168 -20.85 -8.52 -6.87
N SER A 169 -21.94 -9.28 -6.75
CA SER A 169 -22.20 -10.42 -7.64
C SER A 169 -22.37 -9.98 -9.10
N GLU A 170 -23.05 -8.85 -9.32
CA GLU A 170 -23.24 -8.30 -10.66
C GLU A 170 -21.93 -7.76 -11.24
N MET A 171 -21.11 -7.09 -10.41
CA MET A 171 -19.79 -6.62 -10.83
C MET A 171 -18.85 -7.77 -11.21
N LEU A 172 -18.87 -8.86 -10.43
CA LEU A 172 -18.09 -10.06 -10.73
C LEU A 172 -18.56 -10.73 -12.01
N ARG A 173 -19.87 -10.78 -12.27
CA ARG A 173 -20.42 -11.25 -13.55
C ARG A 173 -19.95 -10.40 -14.72
N LEU A 174 -20.07 -9.08 -14.63
CA LEU A 174 -19.58 -8.14 -15.66
C LEU A 174 -18.08 -8.33 -15.94
N PHE A 175 -17.28 -8.56 -14.90
CA PHE A 175 -15.87 -8.88 -15.05
C PHE A 175 -15.66 -10.24 -15.75
N LEU A 176 -16.42 -11.26 -15.35
CA LEU A 176 -16.38 -12.62 -15.90
C LEU A 176 -17.00 -12.76 -17.29
N ASP A 177 -17.74 -11.78 -17.80
CA ASP A 177 -18.25 -11.76 -19.18
C ASP A 177 -17.30 -11.04 -20.15
N SER A 178 -16.32 -10.31 -19.63
CA SER A 178 -15.32 -9.60 -20.45
C SER A 178 -14.15 -10.51 -20.84
N GLU A 179 -13.73 -10.53 -22.13
CA GLU A 179 -12.67 -11.40 -22.74
C GLU A 179 -11.32 -11.53 -21.97
N SER A 180 -11.11 -10.75 -20.92
CA SER A 180 -10.01 -10.81 -19.97
C SER A 180 -9.87 -12.12 -19.17
N HIS A 181 -10.87 -13.01 -19.13
CA HIS A 181 -10.85 -14.24 -18.30
C HIS A 181 -9.71 -15.21 -18.64
N VAL A 182 -9.17 -15.19 -19.87
CA VAL A 182 -8.04 -16.06 -20.26
C VAL A 182 -6.79 -15.80 -19.41
N LYS A 183 -6.67 -14.60 -18.82
CA LYS A 183 -5.58 -14.26 -17.88
C LYS A 183 -5.95 -14.43 -16.40
N PHE A 184 -7.20 -14.77 -16.09
CA PHE A 184 -7.70 -14.95 -14.73
C PHE A 184 -7.30 -16.32 -14.15
N GLY A 185 -7.29 -17.38 -14.98
CA GLY A 185 -6.87 -18.73 -14.58
C GLY A 185 -5.37 -18.85 -14.24
N MET A 186 -4.47 -18.26 -15.05
CA MET A 186 -3.03 -18.16 -14.73
C MET A 186 -2.74 -17.13 -13.61
N SER A 187 -3.77 -16.39 -13.20
CA SER A 187 -3.71 -15.33 -12.20
C SER A 187 -4.24 -15.80 -10.85
N LEU A 188 -4.89 -16.94 -10.67
CA LEU A 188 -5.29 -17.38 -9.32
C LEU A 188 -4.04 -17.70 -8.48
N ASP A 189 -3.08 -18.44 -9.04
CA ASP A 189 -1.77 -18.70 -8.39
C ASP A 189 -0.96 -17.41 -8.17
N ARG A 190 -1.09 -16.41 -9.05
CA ARG A 190 -0.46 -15.08 -8.89
C ARG A 190 -1.30 -14.04 -8.16
N VAL A 191 -2.55 -14.36 -7.84
CA VAL A 191 -3.45 -13.57 -6.98
C VAL A 191 -3.14 -13.95 -5.54
N TRP A 192 -2.76 -15.20 -5.30
CA TRP A 192 -2.03 -15.63 -4.10
C TRP A 192 -0.67 -14.91 -3.96
N ASP A 193 0.08 -14.69 -5.05
CA ASP A 193 1.29 -13.82 -5.02
C ASP A 193 0.98 -12.31 -4.91
N CYS A 194 -0.26 -11.85 -5.10
CA CYS A 194 -0.64 -10.43 -5.07
C CYS A 194 -1.38 -10.02 -3.79
N VAL A 195 -1.69 -10.98 -2.91
CA VAL A 195 -1.86 -10.69 -1.49
C VAL A 195 -0.44 -10.60 -0.92
N ASP A 196 0.24 -9.48 -1.24
CA ASP A 196 1.49 -9.09 -0.60
C ASP A 196 1.14 -8.68 0.84
N ASP A 197 0.81 -9.68 1.64
CA ASP A 197 0.83 -9.63 3.09
C ASP A 197 2.31 -9.39 3.46
N TYR A 198 2.69 -8.12 3.65
CA TYR A 198 4.05 -7.74 4.06
C TYR A 198 4.47 -8.43 5.38
N SER A 199 3.51 -9.00 6.12
CA SER A 199 3.74 -9.84 7.29
C SER A 199 4.44 -11.18 6.97
N MET A 200 4.16 -11.81 5.82
CA MET A 200 4.74 -13.10 5.42
C MET A 200 6.09 -12.95 4.71
N LEU A 201 6.38 -11.82 4.06
CA LEU A 201 7.72 -11.52 3.51
C LEU A 201 8.75 -11.25 4.61
N PHE A 202 8.33 -10.75 5.77
CA PHE A 202 9.22 -10.65 6.93
C PHE A 202 9.53 -12.03 7.54
N PHE A 203 8.54 -12.93 7.62
CA PHE A 203 8.70 -14.29 8.18
C PHE A 203 9.32 -15.32 7.23
N ALA A 204 9.24 -15.14 5.91
CA ALA A 204 9.84 -16.04 4.92
C ALA A 204 11.28 -15.64 4.52
N ALA A 205 11.66 -14.36 4.68
CA ALA A 205 13.03 -13.89 4.47
C ALA A 205 13.94 -14.14 5.69
N PHE A 206 13.37 -14.23 6.89
CA PHE A 206 14.05 -14.58 8.13
C PHE A 206 13.25 -15.71 8.80
N GLY A 207 13.58 -16.95 8.43
CA GLY A 207 12.83 -18.13 8.84
C GLY A 207 12.52 -18.17 10.34
N SER A 208 11.34 -18.72 10.66
CA SER A 208 10.98 -19.13 12.01
C SER A 208 12.10 -19.99 12.59
N THR A 209 12.85 -19.43 13.53
CA THR A 209 13.61 -20.22 14.49
C THR A 209 12.93 -20.00 15.84
N SER A 210 12.28 -21.08 16.26
CA SER A 210 11.91 -21.48 17.62
C SER A 210 12.68 -20.77 18.74
#